data_AF-A0A1Y1QG30-F1
#
_entry.id   AF-A0A1Y1QG30-F1
#
_cell.length_a   1.000
_cell.length_b   1.000
_cell.length_c   1.000
_cell.angle_alpha   90.00
_cell.angle_beta   90.00
_cell.angle_gamma   90.00
#
_symmetry.space_group_name_H-M   'P 1'
#
loop_
_entity.id
_entity.type
_entity.pdbx_description
1 polymer ?
#
loop_
_entity_poly.entity_id
_entity_poly.type
_entity_poly.pdbx_seq_one_letter_code
_entity_poly.pdbx_strand_id
1 'polypeptide(L)'
;MANNNPIALPSNYAGTVKVTIRERDYYVHMSAPMPMMPLDDLEKALKVNRQLIKDSQEKMREMFLLEAFEYAAPWAVDYESPTQDAIQAHLNISMLIPLINLKGGKETYEKPETLNVQTRLELMRNTAEKAVFMDRHMNKYNTVNAAFGITLVVLLLLSLTLI
;
A
#
# COMPACT_ATOMS: atom_id res chain seq x y z
N MET A 1 -20.62 26.60 -10.69
CA MET A 1 -19.32 26.59 -9.99
C MET A 1 -18.41 25.65 -10.76
N ALA A 2 -17.37 26.18 -11.38
CA ALA A 2 -16.48 25.40 -12.23
C ALA A 2 -15.71 24.37 -11.39
N ASN A 3 -15.94 23.08 -11.66
CA ASN A 3 -15.16 21.97 -11.12
C ASN A 3 -13.80 21.96 -11.83
N ASN A 4 -12.92 22.84 -11.38
CA ASN A 4 -11.51 22.84 -11.77
C ASN A 4 -10.80 21.76 -10.94
N ASN A 5 -11.02 20.49 -11.28
CA ASN A 5 -10.04 19.46 -10.97
C ASN A 5 -8.98 19.54 -12.06
N PRO A 6 -7.85 20.25 -11.85
CA PRO A 6 -6.73 20.08 -12.75
C PRO A 6 -6.42 18.59 -12.74
N ILE A 7 -6.33 18.00 -13.93
CA ILE A 7 -5.76 16.67 -14.12
C ILE A 7 -4.40 16.73 -13.46
N ALA A 8 -4.31 16.20 -12.24
CA ALA A 8 -3.12 16.28 -11.42
C ALA A 8 -2.05 15.44 -12.11
N LEU A 9 -1.23 16.12 -12.90
CA LEU A 9 -0.02 15.55 -13.48
C LEU A 9 0.81 14.94 -12.33
N PRO A 10 1.56 13.85 -12.58
CA PRO A 10 2.52 13.34 -11.62
C PRO A 10 3.42 14.51 -11.19
N SER A 11 3.38 14.82 -9.89
CA SER A 11 4.03 16.00 -9.33
C SER A 11 5.54 15.82 -9.39
N ASN A 12 6.18 16.31 -10.46
CA ASN A 12 7.64 16.32 -10.64
C ASN A 12 8.32 17.44 -9.82
N TYR A 13 7.78 17.79 -8.66
CA TYR A 13 8.22 18.94 -7.88
C TYR A 13 9.27 18.55 -6.83
N ALA A 14 10.44 19.17 -6.89
CA ALA A 14 11.36 19.23 -5.77
C ALA A 14 10.90 20.32 -4.79
N GLY A 15 10.86 20.03 -3.49
CA GLY A 15 10.33 20.91 -2.45
C GLY A 15 9.33 20.22 -1.52
N THR A 16 8.56 20.99 -0.76
CA THR A 16 7.52 20.45 0.13
C THR A 16 6.20 20.34 -0.63
N VAL A 17 5.70 19.11 -0.77
CA VAL A 17 4.44 18.81 -1.44
C VAL A 17 3.36 18.57 -0.37
N LYS A 18 2.27 19.32 -0.47
CA LYS A 18 1.06 19.09 0.32
C LYS A 18 0.16 18.10 -0.42
N VAL A 19 -0.17 16.98 0.22
CA VAL A 19 -1.10 15.97 -0.30
C VAL A 19 -2.20 15.76 0.71
N THR A 20 -3.45 15.91 0.29
CA THR A 20 -4.61 15.65 1.14
C THR A 20 -5.15 14.24 0.87
N ILE A 21 -5.22 13.40 1.91
CA ILE A 21 -5.77 12.04 1.83
C ILE A 21 -6.78 11.87 2.96
N ARG A 22 -8.03 11.52 2.61
CA ARG A 22 -9.15 11.37 3.56
C ARG A 22 -9.22 12.53 4.57
N GLU A 23 -9.24 13.75 4.03
CA GLU A 23 -9.35 15.01 4.81
C GLU A 23 -8.16 15.32 5.74
N ARG A 24 -7.07 14.52 5.70
CA ARG A 24 -5.81 14.86 6.36
C ARG A 24 -4.78 15.37 5.37
N ASP A 25 -4.10 16.44 5.77
CA ASP A 25 -3.02 17.04 5.02
C ASP A 25 -1.67 16.43 5.43
N TYR A 26 -0.94 15.92 4.45
CA TYR A 26 0.41 15.40 4.59
C TYR A 26 1.38 16.35 3.90
N TYR A 27 2.49 16.65 4.56
CA TYR A 27 3.55 17.50 4.03
C TYR A 27 4.79 16.65 3.84
N VAL A 28 5.13 16.34 2.60
CA VAL A 28 6.30 15.50 2.28
C VAL A 28 7.35 16.35 1.60
N HIS A 29 8.58 16.29 2.11
CA HIS A 29 9.71 17.01 1.54
C HIS A 29 10.45 16.15 0.52
N MET A 30 10.73 16.77 -0.62
CA MET A 30 11.32 16.14 -1.79
C MET A 30 12.62 16.81 -2.15
N SER A 31 13.71 16.05 -2.21
CA SER A 31 14.94 16.48 -2.87
C SER A 31 15.01 15.89 -4.26
N ALA A 32 15.38 16.71 -5.25
CA ALA A 32 15.69 16.20 -6.59
C ALA A 32 16.85 15.17 -6.48
N PRO A 33 16.79 14.05 -7.23
CA PRO A 33 17.91 13.11 -7.28
C PRO A 33 19.18 13.80 -7.79
N MET A 34 20.33 13.45 -7.21
CA MET A 34 21.61 14.08 -7.59
C MET A 34 21.90 13.86 -9.08
N PRO A 35 22.15 14.92 -9.88
CA PRO A 35 22.33 14.80 -11.34
C PRO A 35 23.45 13.84 -11.76
N MET A 36 24.48 13.70 -10.92
CA MET A 36 25.67 12.87 -11.15
C MET A 36 25.50 11.42 -10.71
N MET A 37 24.32 11.00 -10.24
CA MET A 37 24.10 9.61 -9.82
C MET A 37 24.30 8.64 -11.00
N PRO A 38 25.04 7.53 -10.81
CA PRO A 38 25.17 6.46 -11.81
C PRO A 38 23.82 5.84 -12.19
N LEU A 39 23.72 5.26 -13.39
CA LEU A 39 22.51 4.60 -13.87
C LEU A 39 22.07 3.47 -12.92
N ASP A 40 23.01 2.58 -12.55
CA ASP A 40 22.77 1.44 -11.67
C ASP A 40 22.19 1.87 -10.30
N ASP A 41 22.67 3.00 -9.76
CA ASP A 41 22.19 3.54 -8.49
C ASP A 41 20.77 4.11 -8.62
N LEU A 42 20.43 4.73 -9.75
CA LEU A 42 19.08 5.22 -10.03
C LEU A 42 18.08 4.06 -10.18
N GLU A 43 18.47 2.99 -10.90
CA GLU A 43 17.65 1.79 -11.04
C GLU A 43 17.46 1.08 -9.69
N LYS A 44 18.51 1.00 -8.88
CA LYS A 44 18.42 0.50 -7.51
C LYS A 44 17.49 1.36 -6.65
N ALA A 45 17.59 2.68 -6.74
CA ALA A 45 16.70 3.60 -6.04
C ALA A 45 15.25 3.42 -6.47
N LEU A 46 14.99 3.22 -7.77
CA LEU A 46 13.64 2.94 -8.28
C LEU A 46 13.06 1.67 -7.67
N LYS A 47 13.85 0.59 -7.63
CA LYS A 47 13.45 -0.68 -7.02
C LYS A 47 13.14 -0.53 -5.53
N VAL A 48 13.96 0.22 -4.79
CA VAL A 48 13.73 0.49 -3.37
C VAL A 48 12.43 1.26 -3.16
N ASN A 49 12.15 2.30 -3.94
CA ASN A 49 10.91 3.07 -3.80
C ASN A 49 9.68 2.23 -4.17
N ARG A 50 9.76 1.38 -5.20
CA ARG A 50 8.69 0.41 -5.52
C ARG A 50 8.43 -0.56 -4.37
N GLN A 51 9.47 -1.04 -3.71
CA GLN A 51 9.33 -1.92 -2.55
C GLN A 51 8.73 -1.17 -1.34
N LEU A 52 9.19 0.06 -1.07
CA LEU A 52 8.67 0.90 0.01
C LEU A 52 7.16 1.14 -0.11
N ILE A 53 6.63 1.28 -1.32
CA ILE A 53 5.18 1.38 -1.55
C ILE A 53 4.45 0.11 -1.14
N LYS A 54 4.99 -1.07 -1.47
CA LYS A 54 4.40 -2.35 -1.07
C LYS A 54 4.44 -2.52 0.45
N ASP A 55 5.57 -2.23 1.06
CA ASP A 55 5.76 -2.32 2.52
C ASP A 55 4.82 -1.34 3.24
N SER A 56 4.64 -0.14 2.70
CA SER A 56 3.70 0.85 3.23
C SER A 56 2.24 0.40 3.12
N GLN A 57 1.87 -0.23 1.99
CA GLN A 57 0.54 -0.82 1.83
C GLN A 57 0.29 -1.94 2.84
N GLU A 58 1.28 -2.77 3.09
CA GLU A 58 1.20 -3.85 4.06
C GLU A 58 1.04 -3.31 5.50
N LYS A 59 1.84 -2.31 5.89
CA LYS A 59 1.65 -1.62 7.17
C LYS A 59 0.26 -0.99 7.30
N MET A 60 -0.28 -0.38 6.24
CA MET A 60 -1.65 0.14 6.25
C MET A 60 -2.69 -0.98 6.47
N ARG A 61 -2.45 -2.18 5.91
CA ARG A 61 -3.28 -3.37 6.12
C ARG A 61 -3.24 -3.81 7.58
N GLU A 62 -2.04 -3.88 8.17
CA GLU A 62 -1.85 -4.23 9.60
C GLU A 62 -2.54 -3.23 10.53
N MET A 63 -2.40 -1.93 10.29
CA MET A 63 -3.06 -0.89 11.10
C MET A 63 -4.58 -0.99 11.02
N PHE A 64 -5.11 -1.31 9.84
CA PHE A 64 -6.55 -1.54 9.68
C PHE A 64 -7.04 -2.79 10.38
N LEU A 65 -6.24 -3.86 10.39
CA LEU A 65 -6.55 -5.05 11.18
C LEU A 65 -6.64 -4.71 12.68
N LEU A 66 -5.65 -3.99 13.20
CA LEU A 66 -5.61 -3.56 14.60
C LEU A 66 -6.82 -2.69 14.98
N GLU A 67 -7.16 -1.72 14.13
CA GLU A 67 -8.27 -0.80 14.36
C GLU A 67 -9.63 -1.50 14.26
N ALA A 68 -9.89 -2.21 13.15
CA ALA A 68 -11.23 -2.69 12.83
C ALA A 68 -11.59 -4.03 13.52
N PHE A 69 -10.59 -4.85 13.89
CA PHE A 69 -10.84 -6.20 14.39
C PHE A 69 -10.23 -6.48 15.77
N GLU A 70 -9.13 -5.83 16.13
CA GLU A 70 -8.50 -6.00 17.45
C GLU A 70 -8.88 -4.90 18.44
N TYR A 71 -9.59 -3.86 17.97
CA TYR A 71 -10.02 -2.71 18.77
C TYR A 71 -8.84 -2.09 19.54
N ALA A 72 -7.68 -2.04 18.89
CA ALA A 72 -6.48 -1.45 19.46
C ALA A 72 -6.74 0.01 19.82
N ALA A 73 -6.07 0.47 20.88
CA ALA A 73 -6.21 1.85 21.32
C ALA A 73 -5.78 2.84 20.22
N PRO A 74 -6.42 4.01 20.08
CA PRO A 74 -6.15 4.92 18.96
C PRO A 74 -4.70 5.37 18.81
N TRP A 75 -3.92 5.42 19.90
CA TRP A 75 -2.50 5.79 19.88
C TRP A 75 -1.58 4.68 19.36
N ALA A 76 -2.08 3.44 19.28
CA ALA A 76 -1.33 2.29 18.76
C ALA A 76 -1.53 2.09 17.24
N VAL A 77 -2.46 2.84 16.64
CA VAL A 77 -2.79 2.76 15.22
C VAL A 77 -2.13 3.93 14.48
N ASP A 78 -1.03 3.65 13.78
CA ASP A 78 -0.27 4.66 13.02
C ASP A 78 -0.43 4.49 11.51
N TYR A 79 -1.40 5.22 10.95
CA TYR A 79 -1.52 5.37 9.49
C TYR A 79 -0.66 6.49 8.92
N GLU A 80 -0.12 7.37 9.76
CA GLU A 80 0.56 8.59 9.30
C GLU A 80 1.88 8.23 8.65
N SER A 81 2.73 7.48 9.35
CA SER A 81 4.04 7.05 8.86
C SER A 81 3.95 6.29 7.52
N PRO A 82 3.17 5.20 7.39
CA PRO A 82 3.09 4.48 6.12
C PRO A 82 2.45 5.30 4.99
N THR A 83 1.58 6.28 5.32
CA THR A 83 1.02 7.17 4.30
C THR A 83 2.09 8.15 3.80
N GLN A 84 2.89 8.75 4.69
CA GLN A 84 3.98 9.65 4.32
C GLN A 84 5.07 8.93 3.50
N ASP A 85 5.47 7.74 3.92
CA ASP A 85 6.45 6.91 3.22
C ASP A 85 5.99 6.60 1.79
N ALA A 86 4.72 6.22 1.62
CA ALA A 86 4.16 5.90 0.32
C ALA A 86 4.00 7.13 -0.59
N ILE A 87 3.66 8.31 -0.03
CA ILE A 87 3.66 9.58 -0.77
C ILE A 87 5.08 9.89 -1.28
N GLN A 88 6.08 9.82 -0.40
CA GLN A 88 7.46 10.11 -0.76
C GLN A 88 7.96 9.16 -1.84
N ALA A 89 7.70 7.87 -1.67
CA ALA A 89 8.10 6.85 -2.62
C ALA A 89 7.44 7.05 -3.99
N HIS A 90 6.15 7.40 -4.03
CA HIS A 90 5.44 7.66 -5.28
C HIS A 90 6.10 8.81 -6.05
N LEU A 91 6.30 9.92 -5.37
CA LEU A 91 6.85 11.11 -5.99
C LEU A 91 8.32 10.91 -6.42
N ASN A 92 9.10 10.15 -5.64
CA ASN A 92 10.45 9.75 -6.04
C ASN A 92 10.43 8.92 -7.33
N ILE A 93 9.50 7.99 -7.49
CA ILE A 93 9.35 7.20 -8.73
C ILE A 93 9.07 8.13 -9.92
N SER A 94 8.20 9.14 -9.75
CA SER A 94 7.91 10.14 -10.80
C SER A 94 9.14 10.93 -11.25
N MET A 95 10.11 11.16 -10.35
CA MET A 95 11.37 11.82 -10.69
C MET A 95 12.43 10.86 -11.25
N LEU A 96 12.49 9.62 -10.73
CA LEU A 96 13.53 8.65 -11.08
C LEU A 96 13.37 8.11 -12.50
N ILE A 97 12.14 7.76 -12.92
CA ILE A 97 11.90 7.13 -14.24
C ILE A 97 12.39 8.02 -15.40
N PRO A 98 12.07 9.33 -15.46
CA PRO A 98 12.60 10.22 -16.49
C PRO A 98 14.13 10.32 -16.45
N LEU A 99 14.75 10.38 -15.27
CA LEU A 99 16.20 10.49 -15.13
C LEU A 99 16.94 9.22 -15.58
N ILE A 100 16.39 8.05 -15.28
CA ILE A 100 16.91 6.76 -15.75
C ILE A 100 16.87 6.71 -17.29
N ASN A 101 15.74 7.09 -17.87
CA ASN A 101 15.56 7.07 -19.33
C ASN A 101 16.45 8.11 -20.04
N LEU A 102 16.71 9.27 -19.42
CA LEU A 102 17.66 10.26 -19.93
C LEU A 102 19.12 9.74 -19.94
N LYS A 103 19.47 8.83 -19.03
CA LYS A 103 20.81 8.22 -18.94
C LYS A 103 20.95 6.93 -19.77
N GLY A 104 19.95 6.58 -20.57
CA GLY A 104 19.97 5.40 -21.45
C GLY A 104 19.33 4.14 -20.87
N GLY A 105 18.72 4.23 -19.68
CA GLY A 105 17.86 3.18 -19.13
C GLY A 105 16.54 3.04 -19.91
N LYS A 106 15.79 1.97 -19.62
CA LYS A 106 14.52 1.64 -20.30
C LYS A 106 13.41 1.33 -19.30
N GLU A 107 13.31 2.14 -18.25
CA GLU A 107 12.29 1.96 -17.23
C GLU A 107 10.96 2.55 -17.67
N THR A 108 9.88 1.88 -17.31
CA THR A 108 8.51 2.30 -17.61
C THR A 108 7.70 2.43 -16.33
N TYR A 109 6.71 3.31 -16.36
CA TYR A 109 5.76 3.44 -15.25
C TYR A 109 4.85 2.21 -15.19
N GLU A 110 4.74 1.61 -14.01
CA GLU A 110 3.67 0.67 -13.72
C GLU A 110 2.33 1.42 -13.70
N LYS A 111 1.21 0.76 -14.04
CA LYS A 111 -0.12 1.38 -14.07
C LYS A 111 -0.47 2.26 -12.86
N PRO A 112 -0.22 1.84 -11.60
CA PRO A 112 -0.53 2.69 -10.44
C PRO A 112 0.45 3.88 -10.26
N GLU A 113 1.60 3.87 -10.93
CA GLU A 113 2.61 4.93 -10.85
C GLU A 113 2.26 6.13 -11.75
N THR A 114 1.37 5.95 -12.73
CA THR A 114 0.89 7.05 -13.60
C THR A 114 -0.29 7.81 -13.00
N LEU A 115 -0.91 7.27 -11.95
CA LEU A 115 -1.98 7.94 -11.22
C LEU A 115 -1.41 9.12 -10.43
N ASN A 116 -2.25 10.12 -10.16
CA ASN A 116 -1.86 11.15 -9.21
C ASN A 116 -1.64 10.52 -7.81
N VAL A 117 -0.82 11.18 -6.99
CA VAL A 117 -0.43 10.69 -5.66
C VAL A 117 -1.67 10.39 -4.82
N GLN A 118 -2.59 11.35 -4.72
CA GLN A 118 -3.80 11.22 -3.90
C GLN A 118 -4.62 9.97 -4.27
N THR A 119 -4.97 9.82 -5.54
CA THR A 119 -5.74 8.69 -6.08
C THR A 119 -5.01 7.38 -5.89
N ARG A 120 -3.68 7.32 -6.07
CA ARG A 120 -2.92 6.10 -5.79
C ARG A 120 -3.02 5.73 -4.32
N LEU A 121 -2.84 6.67 -3.40
CA LEU A 121 -2.90 6.38 -1.96
C LEU A 121 -4.32 6.00 -1.51
N GLU A 122 -5.35 6.63 -2.05
CA GLU A 122 -6.73 6.22 -1.80
C GLU A 122 -6.98 4.79 -2.26
N LEU A 123 -6.52 4.41 -3.46
CA LEU A 123 -6.60 3.03 -3.95
C LEU A 123 -5.80 2.06 -3.09
N MET A 124 -4.60 2.45 -2.64
CA MET A 124 -3.77 1.62 -1.76
C MET A 124 -4.47 1.34 -0.44
N ARG A 125 -5.03 2.38 0.20
CA ARG A 125 -5.79 2.22 1.46
C ARG A 125 -7.03 1.35 1.27
N ASN A 126 -7.83 1.62 0.25
CA ASN A 126 -9.04 0.83 -0.03
C ASN A 126 -8.69 -0.64 -0.34
N THR A 127 -7.56 -0.88 -1.01
CA THR A 127 -7.08 -2.23 -1.30
C THR A 127 -6.61 -2.93 -0.03
N ALA A 128 -5.88 -2.24 0.85
CA ALA A 128 -5.45 -2.77 2.14
C ALA A 128 -6.65 -3.15 3.01
N GLU A 129 -7.64 -2.27 3.13
CA GLU A 129 -8.88 -2.53 3.88
C GLU A 129 -9.62 -3.75 3.32
N LYS A 130 -9.82 -3.78 2.00
CA LYS A 130 -10.48 -4.91 1.33
C LYS A 130 -9.73 -6.22 1.56
N ALA A 131 -8.40 -6.21 1.54
CA ALA A 131 -7.58 -7.39 1.80
C ALA A 131 -7.85 -7.96 3.19
N VAL A 132 -7.90 -7.13 4.23
CA VAL A 132 -8.23 -7.58 5.60
C VAL A 132 -9.62 -8.21 5.68
N PHE A 133 -10.63 -7.58 5.06
CA PHE A 133 -11.98 -8.15 5.03
C PHE A 133 -12.01 -9.52 4.35
N MET A 134 -11.31 -9.67 3.22
CA MET A 134 -11.23 -10.96 2.52
C MET A 134 -10.51 -12.02 3.34
N ASP A 135 -9.37 -11.69 3.96
CA ASP A 135 -8.62 -12.61 4.83
C ASP A 135 -9.50 -13.13 5.98
N ARG A 136 -10.29 -12.25 6.61
CA ARG A 136 -11.20 -12.63 7.70
C ARG A 136 -12.37 -13.47 7.22
N HIS A 137 -12.97 -13.13 6.08
CA HIS A 137 -14.05 -13.94 5.50
C HIS A 137 -13.55 -15.34 5.14
N MET A 138 -12.41 -15.47 4.45
CA MET A 138 -11.87 -16.77 4.07
C MET A 138 -11.45 -17.62 5.28
N ASN A 139 -10.83 -17.02 6.30
CA ASN A 139 -10.47 -17.74 7.54
C ASN A 139 -11.71 -18.22 8.31
N LYS A 140 -12.82 -17.47 8.29
CA LYS A 140 -14.08 -17.88 8.92
C LYS A 140 -14.72 -19.08 8.21
N TYR A 141 -14.66 -19.16 6.88
CA TYR A 141 -15.18 -20.32 6.15
C TYR A 141 -14.31 -21.57 6.32
N ASN A 142 -12.98 -21.42 6.32
CA ASN A 142 -12.07 -22.54 6.54
C ASN A 142 -12.19 -23.14 7.94
N THR A 143 -12.37 -22.32 8.97
CA THR A 143 -12.56 -22.80 10.36
C THR A 143 -13.88 -23.53 10.55
N VAL A 144 -14.97 -23.07 9.93
CA VAL A 144 -16.27 -23.75 9.98
C VAL A 144 -16.21 -25.09 9.24
N ASN A 145 -15.63 -25.15 8.05
CA ASN A 145 -15.50 -26.40 7.29
C ASN A 145 -14.58 -27.41 8.00
N ALA A 146 -13.48 -26.95 8.61
CA ALA A 146 -12.62 -27.79 9.43
C ALA A 146 -13.34 -28.30 10.70
N ALA A 147 -14.12 -27.46 11.37
CA ALA A 147 -14.90 -27.85 12.53
C ALA A 147 -15.96 -28.92 12.19
N PHE A 148 -16.66 -28.77 11.06
CA PHE A 148 -17.58 -29.80 10.54
C PHE A 148 -16.87 -31.11 10.20
N GLY A 149 -15.70 -31.03 9.57
CA GLY A 149 -14.89 -32.23 9.26
C GLY A 149 -14.47 -32.98 10.52
N ILE A 150 -13.98 -32.26 11.54
CA ILE A 150 -13.54 -32.85 12.81
C ILE A 150 -14.73 -33.46 13.57
N THR A 151 -15.88 -32.77 13.64
CA THR A 151 -17.07 -33.32 14.30
C THR A 151 -17.60 -34.57 13.61
N LEU A 152 -17.58 -34.62 12.28
CA LEU A 152 -17.99 -35.81 11.52
C LEU A 152 -17.05 -37.00 11.77
N VAL A 153 -15.74 -36.76 11.82
CA VAL A 153 -14.75 -37.81 12.15
C VAL A 153 -14.93 -38.31 13.58
N VAL A 154 -15.16 -37.41 14.54
CA VAL A 154 -15.41 -37.80 15.94
C VAL A 154 -16.72 -38.59 16.08
N LEU A 155 -17.78 -38.19 15.38
CA LEU A 155 -19.05 -38.94 15.35
C LEU A 155 -18.89 -40.34 14.79
N LEU A 156 -18.14 -40.49 13.69
CA LEU A 156 -17.86 -41.79 13.08
C LEU A 156 -17.04 -42.69 14.03
N LEU A 157 -16.02 -42.15 14.68
CA LEU A 157 -15.21 -42.89 15.65
C LEU A 157 -16.03 -43.34 16.87
N LEU A 158 -16.86 -42.45 17.42
CA LEU A 158 -17.75 -42.78 18.54
C LEU A 158 -18.76 -43.88 18.15
N SER A 159 -19.32 -43.80 16.93
CA SER A 159 -20.26 -44.81 16.42
C SER A 159 -19.62 -46.19 16.24
N LEU A 160 -18.32 -46.24 15.92
CA LEU A 160 -17.57 -47.49 15.81
C LEU A 160 -17.23 -48.12 17.17
N THR A 161 -17.07 -47.30 18.22
CA THR A 161 -16.73 -47.77 19.57
C THR A 161 -17.94 -48.16 20.43
N LEU A 162 -19.16 -47.77 20.01
CA LEU A 162 -20.42 -48.05 20.69
C LEU A 162 -21.18 -49.27 20.13
N ILE A 163 -20.56 -50.02 19.20
CA ILE A 163 -20.99 -51.33 18.70
C ILE A 163 -20.08 -52.39 19.32
#